data_AF-A0A917T5Y7-F1
#
_entry.id   AF-A0A917T5Y7-F1
#
_cell.length_a   1.000
_cell.length_b   1.000
_cell.length_c   1.000
_cell.angle_alpha   90.00
_cell.angle_beta   90.00
_cell.angle_gamma   90.00
#
_symmetry.space_group_name_H-M   'P 1'
#
loop_
_entity.id
_entity.type
_entity.pdbx_description
1 polymer ?
#
loop_
_entity_poly.entity_id
_entity_poly.type
_entity_poly.pdbx_seq_one_letter_code
_entity_poly.pdbx_strand_id
1 'polypeptide(L)'
;MTQAGFRGFANPVDPTPAELRAWAYHPDAAVLQTMPPDWDLLVAGDRLIGTLFDLAMDPACPARRFALHCLYIYAADGIRTHFRAHPKRRLRKFVEQAEEHGDELLTTWAHNARMLLARPELFEYHDWCEGGLVRQPRRLA
;
A
#
# COMPACT_ATOMS: atom_id res chain seq x y z
N MET A 1 15.54 19.53 -14.45
CA MET A 1 14.12 19.24 -14.71
C MET A 1 13.31 19.79 -13.55
N THR A 2 12.45 20.77 -13.80
CA THR A 2 11.66 21.45 -12.78
C THR A 2 10.64 20.47 -12.21
N GLN A 3 10.82 20.04 -10.95
CA GLN A 3 9.79 19.31 -10.21
C GLN A 3 8.58 20.25 -10.10
N ALA A 4 7.49 19.94 -10.81
CA ALA A 4 6.21 20.53 -10.50
C ALA A 4 5.85 20.05 -9.09
N GLY A 5 6.01 20.93 -8.09
CA GLY A 5 5.62 20.62 -6.71
C GLY A 5 4.15 20.21 -6.64
N PHE A 6 3.81 19.36 -5.68
CA PHE A 6 2.43 18.95 -5.44
C PHE A 6 1.56 20.17 -5.15
N ARG A 7 0.45 20.32 -5.89
CA ARG A 7 -0.48 21.46 -5.78
C ARG A 7 -1.83 21.07 -5.16
N GLY A 8 -1.92 19.87 -4.59
CA GLY A 8 -3.19 19.26 -4.19
C GLY A 8 -3.69 18.21 -5.17
N PHE A 9 -4.68 17.42 -4.75
CA PHE A 9 -5.42 16.50 -5.59
C PHE A 9 -6.59 17.24 -6.26
N ALA A 10 -6.79 17.05 -7.56
CA ALA A 10 -7.99 17.53 -8.23
C ALA A 10 -9.27 16.85 -7.67
N ASN A 11 -9.15 15.57 -7.33
CA ASN A 11 -10.14 14.82 -6.58
C ASN A 11 -9.45 13.93 -5.53
N PRO A 12 -9.48 14.27 -4.23
CA PRO A 12 -8.81 13.49 -3.19
C PRO A 12 -9.31 12.04 -3.05
N VAL A 13 -10.56 11.74 -3.43
CA VAL A 13 -11.11 10.37 -3.35
C VAL A 13 -10.79 9.51 -4.58
N ASP A 14 -10.27 10.11 -5.65
CA ASP A 14 -9.89 9.41 -6.89
C ASP A 14 -8.64 10.04 -7.53
N PRO A 15 -7.51 10.10 -6.80
CA PRO A 15 -6.32 10.78 -7.29
C PRO A 15 -5.73 10.03 -8.48
N THR A 16 -5.05 10.75 -9.35
CA THR A 16 -4.27 10.13 -10.42
C THR A 16 -2.96 9.55 -9.89
N PRO A 17 -2.36 8.56 -10.59
CA PRO A 17 -1.01 8.08 -10.29
C PRO A 17 0.06 9.18 -10.21
N ALA A 18 -0.08 10.25 -10.99
CA ALA A 18 0.87 11.36 -11.00
C ALA A 18 0.70 12.24 -9.74
N GLU A 19 -0.54 12.55 -9.35
CA GLU A 19 -0.82 13.30 -8.13
C GLU A 19 -0.41 12.51 -6.89
N LEU A 20 -0.70 11.20 -6.84
CA LEU A 20 -0.30 10.34 -5.73
C LEU A 20 1.22 10.31 -5.55
N ARG A 21 2.00 10.22 -6.65
CA ARG A 21 3.46 10.33 -6.60
C ARG A 21 3.89 11.72 -6.12
N ALA A 22 3.33 12.79 -6.68
CA ALA A 22 3.71 14.14 -6.29
C ALA A 22 3.46 14.39 -4.80
N TRP A 23 2.32 13.92 -4.28
CA TRP A 23 1.99 13.96 -2.86
C TRP A 23 2.99 13.15 -2.01
N ALA A 24 3.32 11.93 -2.44
CA ALA A 24 4.14 11.01 -1.67
C ALA A 24 5.56 11.54 -1.38
N TYR A 25 6.08 12.42 -2.24
CA TYR A 25 7.38 13.09 -2.08
C TYR A 25 7.27 14.56 -1.64
N HIS A 26 6.07 15.04 -1.31
CA HIS A 26 5.91 16.41 -0.84
C HIS A 26 6.55 16.57 0.55
N PRO A 27 7.38 17.62 0.78
CA PRO A 27 8.11 17.80 2.04
C PRO A 27 7.19 18.01 3.25
N ASP A 28 5.98 18.50 3.01
CA ASP A 28 4.95 18.65 4.03
C ASP A 28 3.87 17.60 3.82
N ALA A 29 4.14 16.39 4.31
CA ALA A 29 3.20 15.27 4.26
C ALA A 29 2.05 15.42 5.28
N ALA A 30 2.04 16.50 6.09
CA ALA A 30 0.93 16.84 6.99
C ALA A 30 -0.40 17.08 6.25
N VAL A 31 -0.36 17.14 4.92
CA VAL A 31 -1.53 17.02 4.02
C VAL A 31 -2.40 15.79 4.36
N LEU A 32 -1.90 14.74 5.01
CA LEU A 32 -2.73 13.64 5.51
C LEU A 32 -3.91 14.10 6.37
N GLN A 33 -3.76 15.16 7.19
CA GLN A 33 -4.88 15.68 8.00
C GLN A 33 -5.98 16.34 7.16
N THR A 34 -5.68 16.67 5.91
CA THR A 34 -6.64 17.24 4.96
C THR A 34 -7.29 16.18 4.08
N MET A 35 -6.86 14.91 4.19
CA MET A 35 -7.42 13.82 3.42
C MET A 35 -8.77 13.38 4.00
N PRO A 36 -9.68 12.85 3.17
CA PRO A 36 -10.92 12.28 3.65
C PRO A 36 -10.69 11.21 4.72
N PRO A 37 -11.68 10.95 5.60
CA PRO A 37 -11.68 9.73 6.41
C PRO A 37 -11.46 8.49 5.54
N ASP A 38 -10.72 7.51 6.06
CA ASP A 38 -10.45 6.23 5.37
C ASP A 38 -9.82 6.38 3.97
N TRP A 39 -9.00 7.41 3.79
CA TRP A 39 -8.37 7.69 2.50
C TRP A 39 -7.47 6.55 2.01
N ASP A 40 -6.83 5.83 2.93
CA ASP A 40 -6.10 4.59 2.65
C ASP A 40 -6.98 3.54 1.97
N LEU A 41 -8.23 3.34 2.43
CA LEU A 41 -9.19 2.43 1.79
C LEU A 41 -9.56 2.91 0.38
N LEU A 42 -9.71 4.22 0.18
CA LEU A 42 -10.06 4.81 -1.12
C LEU A 42 -8.94 4.61 -2.16
N VAL A 43 -7.68 4.76 -1.76
CA VAL A 43 -6.54 4.67 -2.69
C VAL A 43 -5.97 3.26 -2.84
N ALA A 44 -6.24 2.33 -1.91
CA ALA A 44 -5.78 0.94 -1.96
C ALA A 44 -6.49 0.06 -3.01
N GLY A 45 -6.86 0.62 -4.16
CA GLY A 45 -7.56 -0.06 -5.25
C GLY A 45 -6.69 -0.35 -6.49
N ASP A 46 -7.24 -1.13 -7.41
CA ASP A 46 -6.55 -1.62 -8.61
C ASP A 46 -5.98 -0.54 -9.55
N ARG A 47 -6.54 0.67 -9.51
CA ARG A 47 -6.07 1.81 -10.32
C ARG A 47 -4.72 2.33 -9.84
N LEU A 48 -4.51 2.36 -8.52
CA LEU A 48 -3.37 3.02 -7.88
C LEU A 48 -2.39 2.05 -7.25
N ILE A 49 -2.75 0.79 -7.06
CA ILE A 49 -1.92 -0.19 -6.35
C ILE A 49 -0.52 -0.36 -6.97
N GLY A 50 -0.38 -0.26 -8.29
CA GLY A 50 0.93 -0.27 -8.94
C GLY A 50 1.80 0.93 -8.54
N THR A 51 1.21 2.11 -8.41
CA THR A 51 1.92 3.31 -7.94
C THR A 51 2.26 3.19 -6.47
N LEU A 52 1.35 2.68 -5.64
CA LEU A 52 1.61 2.42 -4.23
C LEU A 52 2.74 1.39 -4.05
N PHE A 53 2.79 0.37 -4.91
CA PHE A 53 3.88 -0.60 -4.90
C PHE A 53 5.23 0.07 -5.24
N ASP A 54 5.30 0.88 -6.29
CA ASP A 54 6.50 1.64 -6.64
C ASP A 54 6.97 2.52 -5.45
N LEU A 55 6.02 3.21 -4.79
CA LEU A 55 6.31 4.07 -3.64
C LEU A 55 6.77 3.29 -2.41
N ALA A 56 6.25 2.09 -2.19
CA ALA A 56 6.69 1.22 -1.10
C ALA A 56 8.10 0.66 -1.36
N MET A 57 8.43 0.38 -2.63
CA MET A 57 9.73 -0.12 -3.07
C MET A 57 10.85 0.92 -2.95
N ASP A 58 10.55 2.22 -3.01
CA ASP A 58 11.57 3.28 -2.92
C ASP A 58 11.91 3.64 -1.46
N PRO A 59 13.14 3.36 -0.97
CA PRO A 59 13.57 3.74 0.38
C PRO A 59 13.61 5.26 0.62
N ALA A 60 13.71 6.07 -0.43
CA ALA A 60 13.75 7.53 -0.33
C ALA A 60 12.36 8.18 -0.25
N CYS A 61 11.28 7.41 -0.45
CA CYS A 61 9.91 7.92 -0.44
C CYS A 61 9.47 8.31 0.99
N PRO A 62 9.12 9.59 1.24
CA PRO A 62 8.61 10.02 2.55
C PRO A 62 7.31 9.30 2.96
N ALA A 63 6.38 9.11 2.02
CA ALA A 63 5.11 8.43 2.27
C ALA A 63 5.18 6.90 2.18
N ARG A 64 6.39 6.31 2.18
CA ARG A 64 6.61 4.87 2.01
C ARG A 64 5.80 4.00 2.97
N ARG A 65 5.70 4.40 4.24
CA ARG A 65 4.91 3.66 5.26
C ARG A 65 3.41 3.65 4.93
N PHE A 66 2.88 4.76 4.42
CA PHE A 66 1.49 4.85 3.97
C PHE A 66 1.26 3.96 2.75
N ALA A 67 2.20 3.96 1.79
CA ALA A 67 2.12 3.10 0.62
C ALA A 67 2.11 1.62 1.03
N LEU A 68 3.00 1.21 1.94
CA LEU A 68 3.04 -0.14 2.49
C LEU A 68 1.73 -0.53 3.21
N HIS A 69 1.14 0.40 3.96
CA HIS A 69 -0.16 0.21 4.59
C HIS A 69 -1.26 -0.11 3.57
N CYS A 70 -1.31 0.64 2.47
CA CYS A 70 -2.25 0.38 1.38
C CYS A 70 -2.01 -0.99 0.71
N LEU A 71 -0.76 -1.47 0.65
CA LEU A 71 -0.47 -2.82 0.15
C LEU A 71 -1.02 -3.92 1.07
N TYR A 72 -1.03 -3.70 2.40
CA TYR A 72 -1.67 -4.63 3.35
C TYR A 72 -3.19 -4.66 3.16
N ILE A 73 -3.83 -3.50 3.03
CA ILE A 73 -5.27 -3.39 2.74
C ILE A 73 -5.62 -4.14 1.44
N TYR A 74 -4.90 -3.88 0.34
CA TYR A 74 -5.14 -4.52 -0.95
C TYR A 74 -4.98 -6.04 -0.89
N ALA A 75 -3.95 -6.54 -0.19
CA ALA A 75 -3.75 -7.97 -0.01
C ALA A 75 -4.89 -8.60 0.80
N ALA A 76 -5.27 -7.99 1.93
CA ALA A 76 -6.35 -8.46 2.78
C ALA A 76 -7.70 -8.49 2.05
N ASP A 77 -8.06 -7.41 1.36
CA ASP A 77 -9.34 -7.31 0.64
C ASP A 77 -9.40 -8.33 -0.50
N GLY A 78 -8.31 -8.44 -1.27
CA GLY A 78 -8.18 -9.46 -2.31
C GLY A 78 -8.34 -10.88 -1.75
N ILE A 79 -7.70 -11.23 -0.64
CA ILE A 79 -7.74 -12.58 -0.09
C ILE A 79 -9.10 -12.90 0.55
N ARG A 80 -9.64 -12.00 1.39
CA ARG A 80 -10.93 -12.19 2.08
C ARG A 80 -12.11 -12.28 1.14
N THR A 81 -12.06 -11.60 0.01
CA THR A 81 -13.11 -11.64 -1.01
C THR A 81 -12.93 -12.79 -2.00
N HIS A 82 -11.99 -13.72 -1.76
CA HIS A 82 -11.61 -14.76 -2.71
C HIS A 82 -11.26 -14.21 -4.10
N PHE A 83 -10.59 -13.06 -4.12
CA PHE A 83 -10.15 -12.34 -5.31
C PHE A 83 -11.30 -11.82 -6.20
N ARG A 84 -12.47 -11.56 -5.60
CA ARG A 84 -13.56 -10.83 -6.27
C ARG A 84 -13.28 -9.32 -6.34
N ALA A 85 -12.63 -8.75 -5.32
CA ALA A 85 -12.27 -7.33 -5.30
C ALA A 85 -11.07 -7.03 -6.21
N HIS A 86 -10.06 -7.91 -6.21
CA HIS A 86 -8.78 -7.68 -6.86
C HIS A 86 -8.24 -8.94 -7.55
N PRO A 87 -7.57 -8.83 -8.72
CA PRO A 87 -7.02 -10.00 -9.41
C PRO A 87 -5.88 -10.69 -8.65
N LYS A 88 -6.05 -11.99 -8.35
CA LYS A 88 -5.01 -12.83 -7.70
C LYS A 88 -3.63 -12.74 -8.38
N ARG A 89 -3.61 -12.71 -9.71
CA ARG A 89 -2.37 -12.61 -10.50
C ARG A 89 -1.58 -11.34 -10.19
N ARG A 90 -2.27 -10.24 -9.90
CA ARG A 90 -1.63 -8.95 -9.63
C ARG A 90 -0.95 -8.95 -8.26
N LEU A 91 -1.65 -9.43 -7.22
CA LEU A 91 -1.04 -9.62 -5.89
C LEU A 91 0.20 -10.53 -5.97
N ARG A 92 0.10 -11.67 -6.67
CA ARG A 92 1.23 -12.59 -6.85
C ARG A 92 2.45 -11.91 -7.45
N LYS A 93 2.27 -11.10 -8.50
CA LYS A 93 3.37 -10.37 -9.14
C LYS A 93 4.08 -9.43 -8.17
N PHE A 94 3.32 -8.70 -7.35
CA PHE A 94 3.92 -7.80 -6.35
C PHE A 94 4.66 -8.56 -5.25
N VAL A 95 4.11 -9.67 -4.78
CA VAL A 95 4.76 -10.55 -3.81
C VAL A 95 6.09 -11.10 -4.36
N GLU A 96 6.08 -11.61 -5.60
CA GLU A 96 7.30 -12.10 -6.28
C GLU A 96 8.35 -10.98 -6.41
N GLN A 97 7.94 -9.79 -6.87
CA GLN A 97 8.87 -8.65 -7.00
C GLN A 97 9.44 -8.16 -5.66
N ALA A 98 8.62 -8.11 -4.62
CA ALA A 98 9.02 -7.69 -3.29
C ALA A 98 10.03 -8.66 -2.64
N GLU A 99 10.01 -9.93 -3.01
CA GLU A 99 10.98 -10.90 -2.52
C GLU A 99 12.30 -10.88 -3.26
N GLU A 100 12.24 -10.66 -4.57
CA GLU A 100 13.44 -10.62 -5.40
C GLU A 100 14.21 -9.30 -5.23
N HIS A 101 13.49 -8.19 -5.07
CA HIS A 101 14.07 -6.84 -5.17
C HIS A 101 13.75 -5.95 -3.97
N GLY A 102 12.85 -6.36 -3.08
CA GLY A 102 12.44 -5.57 -1.93
C GLY A 102 13.45 -5.62 -0.79
N ASP A 103 13.39 -4.63 0.09
CA ASP A 103 14.13 -4.64 1.34
C ASP A 103 13.41 -5.46 2.42
N GLU A 104 13.92 -5.40 3.66
CA GLU A 104 13.36 -6.16 4.79
C GLU A 104 11.85 -5.88 5.03
N LEU A 105 11.38 -4.65 4.80
CA LEU A 105 9.97 -4.30 4.96
C LEU A 105 9.11 -4.97 3.90
N LEU A 106 9.54 -4.92 2.63
CA LEU A 106 8.78 -5.50 1.52
C LEU A 106 8.82 -7.02 1.52
N THR A 107 9.96 -7.62 1.87
CA THR A 107 10.07 -9.07 2.06
C THR A 107 9.20 -9.56 3.22
N THR A 108 9.07 -8.79 4.30
CA THR A 108 8.14 -9.08 5.41
C THR A 108 6.68 -8.99 4.98
N TRP A 109 6.30 -7.94 4.23
CA TRP A 109 4.97 -7.83 3.65
C TRP A 109 4.65 -8.99 2.70
N ALA A 110 5.58 -9.36 1.83
CA ALA A 110 5.43 -10.46 0.89
C ALA A 110 5.21 -11.80 1.63
N HIS A 111 6.01 -12.07 2.66
CA HIS A 111 5.83 -13.21 3.57
C HIS A 111 4.43 -13.20 4.18
N ASN A 112 4.00 -12.09 4.76
CA ASN A 112 2.70 -11.97 5.42
C ASN A 112 1.54 -12.19 4.43
N ALA A 113 1.61 -11.60 3.23
CA ALA A 113 0.61 -11.80 2.17
C ALA A 113 0.49 -13.27 1.76
N ARG A 114 1.60 -14.01 1.69
CA ARG A 114 1.60 -15.45 1.44
C ARG A 114 0.99 -16.24 2.59
N MET A 115 1.34 -15.90 3.82
CA MET A 115 0.77 -16.54 5.00
C MET A 115 -0.73 -16.37 5.05
N LEU A 116 -1.24 -15.16 4.82
CA LEU A 116 -2.69 -14.94 4.78
C LEU A 116 -3.37 -15.68 3.62
N LEU A 117 -2.72 -15.77 2.45
CA LEU A 117 -3.26 -16.52 1.32
C LEU A 117 -3.36 -18.02 1.64
N ALA A 118 -2.38 -18.58 2.36
CA ALA A 118 -2.38 -19.98 2.76
C ALA A 118 -3.30 -20.25 3.96
N ARG A 119 -3.42 -19.27 4.87
CA ARG A 119 -4.11 -19.35 6.15
C ARG A 119 -4.98 -18.11 6.37
N PRO A 120 -6.17 -18.02 5.74
CA PRO A 120 -7.05 -16.87 5.85
C PRO A 120 -7.48 -16.52 7.28
N GLU A 121 -7.40 -17.48 8.21
CA GLU A 121 -7.68 -17.29 9.64
C GLU A 121 -6.66 -16.40 10.36
N LEU A 122 -5.51 -16.09 9.73
CA LEU A 122 -4.53 -15.12 10.24
C LEU A 122 -4.95 -13.66 10.01
N PHE A 123 -6.13 -13.44 9.43
CA PHE A 123 -6.66 -12.10 9.23
C PHE A 123 -7.08 -11.46 10.56
N GLU A 124 -6.40 -10.38 10.92
CA GLU A 124 -6.77 -9.52 12.04
C GLU A 124 -6.97 -8.08 11.53
N TYR A 125 -8.17 -7.53 11.71
CA TYR A 125 -8.53 -6.23 11.11
C TYR A 125 -7.58 -5.11 11.55
N HIS A 126 -7.23 -5.08 12.84
CA HIS A 126 -6.30 -4.09 13.39
C HIS A 126 -4.92 -4.14 12.71
N ASP A 127 -4.43 -5.34 12.44
CA ASP A 127 -3.11 -5.58 11.87
C ASP A 127 -3.05 -5.23 10.39
N TRP A 128 -4.07 -5.64 9.64
CA TRP A 128 -4.10 -5.57 8.17
C TRP A 128 -4.70 -4.28 7.64
N CYS A 129 -5.78 -3.79 8.26
CA CYS A 129 -6.56 -2.66 7.76
C CYS A 129 -6.32 -1.38 8.55
N GLU A 130 -6.01 -1.45 9.85
CA GLU A 130 -5.72 -0.26 10.66
C GLU A 130 -4.23 0.02 10.81
N GLY A 131 -3.35 -0.79 10.20
CA GLY A 131 -1.92 -0.54 10.09
C GLY A 131 -1.06 -1.10 11.23
N GLY A 132 -1.58 -2.05 12.01
CA GLY A 132 -0.82 -2.73 13.06
C GLY A 132 0.49 -3.35 12.55
N LEU A 133 0.47 -4.00 11.38
CA LEU A 133 1.67 -4.61 10.78
C LEU A 133 2.69 -3.60 10.23
N VAL A 134 2.27 -2.37 9.95
CA VAL A 134 3.18 -1.28 9.56
C VAL A 134 3.78 -0.62 10.81
N ARG A 135 3.00 -0.47 11.89
CA ARG A 135 3.47 0.08 13.17
C ARG A 135 4.37 -0.88 13.93
N GLN A 136 4.07 -2.17 13.89
CA GLN A 136 4.82 -3.24 14.53
C GLN A 136 5.17 -4.33 13.49
N PRO A 137 6.19 -4.08 12.64
CA PRO A 137 6.61 -5.02 11.62
C PRO A 137 6.99 -6.36 12.23
N ARG A 138 6.36 -7.43 11.73
CA ARG A 138 6.64 -8.80 12.12
C ARG A 138 6.18 -9.77 11.04
N ARG A 139 6.77 -10.96 11.02
CA ARG A 139 6.31 -12.06 10.19
C ARG A 139 5.22 -12.86 10.91
N LEU A 140 4.14 -13.16 10.20
CA LEU A 140 3.07 -14.03 10.68
C LEU A 140 3.47 -15.50 10.54
N ALA A 141 2.93 -16.36 11.42
CA ALA A 141 3.25 -17.79 11.51
C ALA A 141 2.00 -18.67 11.44
#